data_AF-A0A2N6FFU3-F1
#
_entry.id   AF-A0A2N6FFU3-F1
#
_cell.length_a   1.000
_cell.length_b   1.000
_cell.length_c   1.000
_cell.angle_alpha   90.00
_cell.angle_beta   90.00
_cell.angle_gamma   90.00
#
_symmetry.space_group_name_H-M   'P 1'
#
loop_
_entity.id
_entity.type
_entity.pdbx_description
1 polymer ?
#
loop_
_entity_poly.entity_id
_entity_poly.type
_entity_poly.pdbx_seq_one_letter_code
_entity_poly.pdbx_strand_id
1 'polypeptide(L)'
;MGPDKIQALVQEDRKLHVGDTVVAHWNNNGYYFHSRGKVTRLTTRKVQVRLLETPGNAEKTRKGEVIELPRITDFERWSSQTCVRRLGSR
;
A
#
# COMPACT_ATOMS: atom_id res chain seq x y z
N MET A 1 13.74 -24.92 -1.07
CA MET A 1 12.88 -24.14 -0.15
C MET A 1 13.07 -22.68 -0.51
N GLY A 2 12.12 -22.08 -1.24
CA GLY A 2 12.18 -20.66 -1.56
C GLY A 2 11.97 -19.82 -0.29
N PRO A 3 12.35 -18.53 -0.29
CA PRO A 3 12.11 -17.67 0.86
C PRO A 3 10.62 -17.70 1.22
N ASP A 4 10.32 -17.84 2.51
CA ASP A 4 8.95 -17.77 3.02
C ASP A 4 8.30 -16.51 2.44
N LYS A 5 7.12 -16.67 1.83
CA LYS A 5 6.41 -15.56 1.17
C LYS A 5 6.26 -14.34 2.10
N ILE A 6 6.14 -14.59 3.41
CA ILE A 6 6.09 -13.57 4.46
C ILE A 6 7.43 -12.82 4.59
N GLN A 7 8.56 -13.54 4.56
CA GLN A 7 9.88 -12.93 4.66
C GLN A 7 10.16 -12.00 3.47
N ALA A 8 9.73 -12.38 2.25
CA ALA A 8 9.82 -11.51 1.08
C ALA A 8 9.04 -10.20 1.28
N LEU A 9 7.81 -10.28 1.80
CA LEU A 9 6.99 -9.10 2.10
C LEU A 9 7.63 -8.18 3.15
N VAL A 10 8.20 -8.77 4.20
CA VAL A 10 8.91 -8.00 5.23
C VAL A 10 10.12 -7.30 4.63
N GLN A 11 10.84 -7.94 3.71
CA GLN A 11 11.95 -7.29 3.01
C GLN A 11 11.49 -6.17 2.07
N GLU A 12 10.37 -6.34 1.36
CA GLU A 12 9.77 -5.27 0.55
C GLU A 12 9.37 -4.08 1.42
N ASP A 13 8.70 -4.33 2.54
CA ASP A 13 8.27 -3.30 3.49
C ASP A 13 9.45 -2.54 4.12
N ARG A 14 10.55 -3.23 4.42
CA ARG A 14 11.79 -2.58 4.89
C ARG A 14 12.44 -1.68 3.85
N LYS A 15 12.19 -1.93 2.56
CA LYS A 15 12.72 -1.12 1.44
C LYS A 15 11.81 0.04 1.04
N LEU A 16 10.65 0.20 1.68
CA LEU A 16 9.77 1.34 1.43
C LEU A 16 10.38 2.62 2.00
N HIS A 17 10.41 3.66 1.18
CA HIS A 17 10.86 4.99 1.57
C HIS A 17 9.83 6.06 1.20
N VAL A 18 9.87 7.20 1.89
CA VAL A 18 9.08 8.37 1.49
C VAL A 18 9.53 8.81 0.09
N GLY A 19 8.57 9.00 -0.80
CA GLY A 19 8.80 9.31 -2.20
C GLY A 19 8.70 8.10 -3.14
N ASP A 20 8.69 6.86 -2.62
CA ASP A 20 8.52 5.67 -3.45
C ASP A 20 7.14 5.68 -4.13
N THR A 21 7.11 5.19 -5.37
CA THR A 21 5.86 4.88 -6.07
C THR A 21 5.46 3.44 -5.78
N VAL A 22 4.24 3.26 -5.30
CA VAL A 22 3.70 1.99 -4.83
C VAL A 22 2.31 1.76 -5.42
N VAL A 23 1.87 0.50 -5.42
CA VAL A 23 0.46 0.16 -5.59
C VAL A 23 -0.15 0.06 -4.19
N ALA A 24 -1.15 0.90 -3.94
CA ALA A 24 -1.97 0.84 -2.76
C ALA A 24 -3.15 -0.09 -3.02
N HIS A 25 -3.42 -1.02 -2.10
CA HIS A 25 -4.60 -1.89 -2.09
C HIS A 25 -5.40 -1.59 -0.83
N TRP A 26 -6.71 -1.42 -0.95
CA TRP A 26 -7.60 -1.21 0.20
C TRP A 26 -9.00 -1.70 -0.06
N ASN A 27 -9.74 -1.94 1.02
CA ASN A 27 -11.17 -2.15 0.98
C ASN A 27 -11.90 -0.89 1.48
N ASN A 28 -12.97 -0.50 0.81
CA ASN A 28 -13.89 0.52 1.31
C ASN A 28 -15.33 0.07 1.03
N ASN A 29 -16.15 -0.05 2.08
CA ASN A 29 -17.55 -0.48 2.01
C ASN A 29 -17.78 -1.79 1.22
N GLY A 30 -16.89 -2.78 1.39
CA GLY A 30 -17.01 -4.08 0.74
C GLY A 30 -16.44 -4.15 -0.68
N TYR A 31 -15.99 -3.03 -1.24
CA TYR A 31 -15.33 -2.98 -2.53
C TYR A 31 -13.81 -2.95 -2.38
N TYR A 32 -13.13 -3.69 -3.25
CA TYR A 32 -11.68 -3.72 -3.32
C TYR A 32 -11.20 -2.72 -4.36
N PHE A 33 -10.27 -1.87 -3.93
CA PHE A 33 -9.68 -0.85 -4.77
C PHE A 33 -8.17 -1.04 -4.80
N HIS A 34 -7.59 -0.64 -5.92
CA HIS A 34 -6.16 -0.45 -6.02
C HIS A 34 -5.85 0.76 -6.89
N SER A 35 -4.77 1.46 -6.57
CA SER A 35 -4.30 2.60 -7.34
C SER A 35 -2.82 2.83 -7.11
N ARG A 36 -2.12 3.37 -8.12
CA ARG A 36 -0.76 3.85 -7.92
C ARG A 36 -0.76 5.10 -7.06
N GLY A 37 0.21 5.15 -6.16
CA GLY A 37 0.38 6.27 -5.25
C GLY A 37 1.84 6.49 -4.90
N LYS A 38 2.12 7.67 -4.35
CA LYS A 38 3.43 8.06 -3.84
C LYS A 38 3.39 8.07 -2.33
N VAL A 39 4.38 7.44 -1.70
CA VAL A 39 4.51 7.44 -0.24
C VAL A 39 4.82 8.85 0.24
N THR A 40 3.98 9.43 1.07
CA THR A 40 4.18 10.76 1.66
C THR A 40 4.65 10.69 3.10
N ARG A 41 4.33 9.61 3.81
CA ARG A 41 4.76 9.40 5.20
C ARG A 41 4.87 7.92 5.51
N LEU A 42 5.86 7.56 6.32
CA LEU A 42 6.04 6.22 6.86
C LEU A 42 6.13 6.31 8.39
N THR A 43 5.47 5.38 9.05
CA THR A 43 5.58 5.13 10.50
C THR A 43 5.86 3.65 10.72
N THR A 44 6.02 3.24 11.97
CA THR A 44 6.26 1.82 12.30
C THR A 44 5.11 0.92 11.89
N ARG A 45 3.86 1.39 11.90
CA ARG A 45 2.66 0.57 11.64
C ARG A 45 1.86 0.99 10.40
N LYS A 46 2.07 2.21 9.90
CA LYS A 46 1.27 2.77 8.80
C LYS A 46 2.14 3.41 7.74
N VAL A 47 1.59 3.46 6.55
CA VAL A 47 2.10 4.22 5.40
C VAL A 47 1.00 5.13 4.90
N GLN A 48 1.33 6.39 4.64
CA GLN A 48 0.46 7.33 3.95
C GLN A 48 0.86 7.39 2.48
N VAL A 49 -0.13 7.25 1.62
CA VAL A 49 0.05 7.21 0.18
C VAL A 49 -0.84 8.27 -0.45
N ARG A 50 -0.23 9.20 -1.19
CA ARG A 50 -0.95 10.13 -2.06
C ARG A 50 -1.23 9.46 -3.40
N LEU A 51 -2.50 9.34 -3.77
CA LEU A 51 -2.92 8.69 -5.00
C LEU A 51 -2.48 9.51 -6.23
N LEU A 52 -1.88 8.84 -7.20
CA LEU A 52 -1.42 9.45 -8.46
C LEU A 52 -2.47 9.33 -9.57
N GLU A 53 -3.40 8.41 -9.42
CA GLU A 53 -4.51 8.17 -10.35
C GLU A 53 -5.81 7.91 -9.57
N THR A 54 -6.95 8.21 -10.19
CA THR A 54 -8.26 7.91 -9.61
C THR A 54 -8.49 6.40 -9.74
N PRO A 55 -8.69 5.67 -8.63
CA PRO A 55 -9.01 4.25 -8.67
C PRO A 55 -10.31 4.01 -9.44
N GLY A 56 -10.35 2.95 -10.27
CA GLY A 56 -11.56 2.55 -10.97
C GLY A 56 -12.70 2.24 -9.98
N ASN A 57 -13.92 2.63 -10.33
CA ASN A 57 -15.14 2.46 -9.52
C ASN A 57 -15.15 3.20 -8.17
N ALA A 58 -14.20 4.10 -7.91
CA ALA A 58 -14.23 4.89 -6.70
C ALA A 58 -15.09 6.15 -6.88
N GLU A 59 -16.29 6.15 -6.28
CA GLU A 59 -17.17 7.34 -6.29
C GLU A 59 -16.60 8.49 -5.46
N LYS A 60 -15.88 8.16 -4.38
CA LYS A 60 -15.40 9.13 -3.38
C LYS A 60 -13.91 9.39 -3.42
N THR A 61 -13.11 8.43 -3.90
CA THR A 61 -11.65 8.52 -3.86
C THR A 61 -11.09 9.04 -5.16
N ARG A 62 -10.26 10.10 -5.10
CA ARG A 62 -9.76 10.80 -6.29
C ARG A 62 -8.23 10.89 -6.32
N LYS A 63 -7.68 11.13 -7.51
CA LYS A 63 -6.27 11.53 -7.66
C LYS A 63 -5.94 12.69 -6.73
N GLY A 64 -4.80 12.59 -6.05
CA GLY A 64 -4.29 13.59 -5.11
C GLY A 64 -4.71 13.37 -3.66
N GLU A 65 -5.73 12.53 -3.40
CA GLU A 65 -6.10 12.17 -2.03
C GLU A 65 -5.01 11.36 -1.34
N VAL A 66 -4.96 11.47 -0.02
CA VAL A 66 -4.04 10.71 0.83
C VAL A 66 -4.84 9.65 1.55
N ILE A 67 -4.41 8.40 1.40
CA ILE A 67 -4.96 7.26 2.13
C ILE A 67 -3.93 6.70 3.10
N GLU A 68 -4.41 6.17 4.23
CA GLU A 68 -3.57 5.47 5.19
C GLU A 68 -3.74 3.97 5.03
N LEU A 69 -2.62 3.26 4.90
CA LEU A 69 -2.60 1.81 4.83
C LEU A 69 -1.69 1.23 5.93
N PRO A 70 -2.01 0.03 6.43
CA PRO A 70 -1.16 -0.66 7.38
C PRO A 70 0.13 -1.14 6.70
N ARG A 71 1.22 -1.17 7.46
CA ARG A 71 2.45 -1.88 7.12
C ARG A 71 2.37 -3.33 7.58
N ILE A 72 3.24 -4.18 7.07
CA ILE A 72 3.25 -5.61 7.45
C ILE A 72 3.50 -5.85 8.95
N THR A 73 4.08 -4.87 9.64
CA THR A 73 4.28 -4.83 11.09
C THR A 73 2.99 -4.57 11.88
N ASP A 74 1.92 -4.12 11.25
CA ASP A 74 0.58 -3.97 11.84
C ASP A 74 -0.25 -5.23 11.56
N PHE A 75 0.01 -6.30 12.33
CA PHE A 75 -0.62 -7.60 12.13
C PHE A 75 -2.13 -7.62 12.37
N GLU A 76 -2.69 -6.58 13.01
CA GLU A 76 -4.13 -6.48 13.26
C GLU A 76 -4.89 -5.96 12.04
N ARG A 77 -4.27 -5.05 11.28
CA ARG A 77 -4.93 -4.36 10.16
C ARG A 77 -4.41 -4.78 8.80
N TRP A 78 -3.17 -5.26 8.74
CA TRP A 78 -2.53 -5.64 7.50
C TRP A 78 -3.15 -6.91 6.92
N SER A 79 -3.45 -6.88 5.62
CA SER A 79 -3.87 -8.04 4.86
C SER A 79 -3.43 -7.93 3.41
N SER A 80 -3.50 -9.02 2.65
CA SER A 80 -3.23 -8.98 1.21
C SER A 80 -4.16 -8.04 0.43
N GLN A 81 -5.31 -7.69 1.00
CA GLN A 81 -6.32 -6.80 0.42
C GLN A 81 -6.19 -5.35 0.92
N THR A 82 -5.48 -5.14 2.02
CA THR A 82 -5.24 -3.82 2.63
C THR A 82 -3.75 -3.68 2.92
N CYS A 83 -2.98 -3.33 1.88
CA CYS A 83 -1.52 -3.24 1.95
C CYS A 83 -0.95 -2.33 0.86
N VAL A 84 0.34 -2.04 0.96
CA VAL A 84 1.13 -1.43 -0.12
C VAL A 84 2.07 -2.45 -0.74
N ARG A 85 2.26 -2.34 -2.06
CA ARG A 85 3.24 -3.11 -2.83
C ARG A 85 4.15 -2.18 -3.58
N ARG A 86 5.46 -2.44 -3.55
CA ARG A 86 6.39 -1.70 -4.40
C ARG A 86 6.17 -2.13 -5.85
N LEU A 87 6.18 -1.18 -6.76
CA LEU A 87 6.31 -1.51 -8.18
C LEU A 87 7.74 -2.01 -8.35
N GLY A 88 7.92 -3.32 -8.52
CA GLY A 88 9.26 -3.90 -8.69
C GLY A 88 10.02 -3.16 -9.78
N SER A 89 11.22 -2.68 -9.46
CA SER A 89 12.18 -2.25 -10.45
C SER A 89 12.53 -3.48 -11.28
N ARG A 90 12.01 -3.55 -12.51
CA ARG A 90 12.56 -4.44 -13.54
C ARG A 90 13.97 -4.00 -13.88
#